data_AF-A0A847M572-F1
#
_entry.id   AF-A0A847M572-F1
#
_cell.length_a   1.000
_cell.length_b   1.000
_cell.length_c   1.000
_cell.angle_alpha   90.00
_cell.angle_beta   90.00
_cell.angle_gamma   90.00
#
_symmetry.space_group_name_H-M   'P 1'
#
loop_
_entity.id
_entity.type
_entity.pdbx_description
1 polymer ?
#
loop_
_entity_poly.entity_id
_entity_poly.type
_entity_poly.pdbx_seq_one_letter_code
_entity_poly.pdbx_strand_id
1 'polypeptide(L)'
;MGTSSSQRSPATPEWERVRELYLQPNPNPAQMLARIVAALDSDTRAGMSDPGVACCLGHLLDGATVAATGKLSGLYPSGADLAHAPVIGLASGLRQAAEQDIVVGQLASRFSDLALDALGTSVLDIAESIPGGGGILRLDYTHLTDHMASYYHQNRLHDLTQTFLAHDLDHVFRHFVARDISDFVGTEALPTVTASSVLQDRIAHTCRIITAGVDLSGTEAPFREAIAQHSLEHRTHALQDVFRYTLDSGLAALADAEVA
;
A
#
# COMPACT_ATOMS: atom_id res chain seq x y z
N MET A 1 15.77 2.62 -17.74
CA MET A 1 14.52 1.95 -18.18
C MET A 1 13.39 2.94 -18.00
N GLY A 2 12.69 3.29 -19.08
CA GLY A 2 11.62 4.29 -19.02
C GLY A 2 10.40 3.71 -18.31
N THR A 3 10.05 4.22 -17.14
CA THR A 3 8.75 4.01 -16.50
C THR A 3 7.71 4.78 -17.30
N SER A 4 7.35 4.27 -18.47
CA SER A 4 6.44 4.97 -19.36
C SER A 4 5.05 4.97 -18.70
N SER A 5 4.62 6.14 -18.25
CA SER A 5 3.23 6.50 -17.98
C SER A 5 2.36 6.49 -19.26
N SER A 6 2.82 5.80 -20.32
CA SER A 6 2.28 5.85 -21.68
C SER A 6 1.19 4.83 -21.96
N GLN A 7 0.96 3.86 -21.06
CA GLN A 7 -0.19 2.99 -21.19
C GLN A 7 -1.41 3.82 -20.77
N ARG A 8 -2.29 4.17 -21.71
CA ARG A 8 -3.57 4.81 -21.41
C ARG A 8 -4.52 3.82 -20.72
N SER A 9 -5.52 4.33 -20.01
CA SER A 9 -6.64 3.51 -19.57
C SER A 9 -7.27 2.74 -20.73
N PRO A 10 -7.81 1.54 -20.46
CA PRO A 10 -8.59 0.80 -21.45
C PRO A 10 -9.70 1.68 -22.04
N ALA A 11 -9.88 1.64 -23.35
CA ALA A 11 -10.97 2.35 -24.04
C ALA A 11 -12.29 1.58 -23.86
N THR A 12 -12.81 1.61 -22.64
CA THR A 12 -14.05 0.94 -22.23
C THR A 12 -15.08 1.98 -21.76
N PRO A 13 -16.39 1.70 -21.86
CA PRO A 13 -17.44 2.61 -21.39
C PRO A 13 -17.33 2.97 -19.90
N GLU A 14 -16.75 2.10 -19.09
CA GLU A 14 -16.54 2.32 -17.65
C GLU A 14 -15.41 3.34 -17.41
N TRP A 15 -14.29 3.20 -18.11
CA TRP A 15 -13.19 4.18 -18.04
C TRP A 15 -13.55 5.53 -18.66
N GLU A 16 -14.40 5.57 -19.68
CA GLU A 16 -14.97 6.83 -20.19
C GLU A 16 -15.77 7.56 -19.11
N ARG A 17 -16.57 6.83 -18.31
CA ARG A 17 -17.31 7.40 -17.17
C ARG A 17 -16.38 7.92 -16.06
N VAL A 18 -15.20 7.33 -15.86
CA VAL A 18 -14.17 7.90 -14.97
C VAL A 18 -13.66 9.21 -15.56
N ARG A 19 -13.34 9.21 -16.86
CA ARG A 19 -12.78 10.37 -17.57
C ARG A 19 -13.72 11.58 -17.60
N GLU A 20 -15.03 11.36 -17.66
CA GLU A 20 -16.04 12.41 -17.53
C GLU A 20 -15.91 13.20 -16.22
N LEU A 21 -15.46 12.56 -15.12
CA LEU A 21 -15.26 13.26 -13.85
C LEU A 21 -14.12 14.27 -13.93
N TYR A 22 -13.09 14.05 -14.76
CA TYR A 22 -11.99 15.02 -14.92
C TYR A 22 -12.44 16.32 -15.60
N LEU A 23 -13.60 16.31 -16.27
CA LEU A 23 -14.20 17.49 -16.89
C LEU A 23 -15.07 18.30 -15.91
N GLN A 24 -15.34 17.77 -14.71
CA GLN A 24 -16.13 18.46 -13.70
C GLN A 24 -15.25 19.41 -12.88
N PRO A 25 -15.68 20.65 -12.62
CA PRO A 25 -15.01 21.51 -11.67
C PRO A 25 -15.05 20.86 -10.27
N ASN A 26 -13.88 20.67 -9.66
CA ASN A 26 -13.74 20.11 -8.32
C ASN A 26 -14.40 18.72 -8.15
N PRO A 27 -13.95 17.68 -8.88
CA PRO A 27 -14.59 16.37 -8.84
C PRO A 27 -14.51 15.76 -7.43
N ASN A 28 -15.56 15.03 -7.05
CA ASN A 28 -15.61 14.34 -5.76
C ASN A 28 -14.64 13.15 -5.75
N PRO A 29 -13.63 13.10 -4.86
CA PRO A 29 -12.69 12.00 -4.78
C PRO A 29 -13.34 10.64 -4.51
N ALA A 30 -14.37 10.58 -3.65
CA ALA A 30 -15.06 9.32 -3.32
C ALA A 30 -15.79 8.74 -4.54
N GLN A 31 -16.49 9.59 -5.29
CA GLN A 31 -17.12 9.19 -6.56
C GLN A 31 -16.07 8.72 -7.58
N MET A 32 -14.91 9.37 -7.64
CA MET A 32 -13.85 8.97 -8.55
C MET A 32 -13.28 7.59 -8.20
N LEU A 33 -13.04 7.34 -6.91
CA LEU A 33 -12.62 6.02 -6.42
C LEU A 33 -13.66 4.94 -6.78
N ALA A 34 -14.94 5.18 -6.49
CA ALA A 34 -16.01 4.24 -6.80
C ALA A 34 -16.11 3.92 -8.31
N ARG A 35 -16.03 4.94 -9.18
CA ARG A 35 -16.04 4.72 -10.64
C ARG A 35 -14.80 3.98 -11.13
N ILE A 36 -13.63 4.25 -10.55
CA ILE A 36 -12.40 3.52 -10.88
C ILE A 36 -12.58 2.04 -10.50
N VAL A 37 -13.07 1.73 -9.29
CA VAL A 37 -13.34 0.33 -8.85
C VAL A 37 -14.28 -0.38 -9.83
N ALA A 38 -15.35 0.29 -10.25
CA ALA A 38 -16.31 -0.24 -11.22
C ALA A 38 -15.70 -0.48 -12.61
N ALA A 39 -14.64 0.24 -12.97
CA ALA A 39 -13.92 0.13 -14.24
C ALA A 39 -12.76 -0.87 -14.23
N LEU A 40 -12.41 -1.45 -13.07
CA LEU A 40 -11.35 -2.46 -12.97
C LEU A 40 -11.83 -3.80 -13.57
N ASP A 41 -11.12 -4.27 -14.58
CA ASP A 41 -11.30 -5.62 -15.14
C ASP A 41 -10.73 -6.71 -14.21
N SER A 42 -11.00 -7.97 -14.55
CA SER A 42 -10.55 -9.13 -13.77
C SER A 42 -9.03 -9.21 -13.65
N ASP A 43 -8.32 -8.85 -14.71
CA ASP A 43 -6.86 -9.01 -14.80
C ASP A 43 -6.17 -7.94 -13.94
N THR A 44 -6.69 -6.72 -13.95
CA THR A 44 -6.24 -5.62 -13.09
C THR A 44 -6.50 -5.96 -11.62
N ARG A 45 -7.69 -6.45 -11.27
CA ARG A 45 -8.01 -6.88 -9.91
C ARG A 45 -7.11 -8.02 -9.43
N ALA A 46 -6.86 -9.00 -10.30
CA ALA A 46 -5.94 -10.10 -10.00
C ALA A 46 -4.51 -9.59 -9.81
N GLY A 47 -4.05 -8.63 -10.63
CA GLY A 47 -2.73 -8.01 -10.51
C GLY A 47 -2.52 -7.26 -9.20
N MET A 48 -3.56 -6.58 -8.69
CA MET A 48 -3.51 -5.87 -7.40
C MET A 48 -3.31 -6.80 -6.19
N SER A 49 -3.54 -8.10 -6.34
CA SER A 49 -3.28 -9.12 -5.33
C SER A 49 -2.30 -10.18 -5.83
N ASP A 50 -1.36 -9.78 -6.69
CA ASP A 50 -0.36 -10.71 -7.21
C ASP A 50 0.64 -11.17 -6.13
N PRO A 51 1.45 -12.21 -6.40
CA PRO A 51 2.42 -12.70 -5.44
C PRO A 51 3.49 -11.66 -5.04
N GLY A 52 3.80 -10.68 -5.90
CA GLY A 52 4.75 -9.62 -5.61
C GLY A 52 4.22 -8.66 -4.55
N VAL A 53 2.94 -8.28 -4.63
CA VAL A 53 2.27 -7.48 -3.60
C VAL A 53 2.20 -8.24 -2.28
N ALA A 54 1.83 -9.53 -2.33
CA ALA A 54 1.80 -10.40 -1.14
C ALA A 54 3.20 -10.57 -0.50
N CYS A 55 4.26 -10.60 -1.31
CA CYS A 55 5.65 -10.61 -0.83
C CYS A 55 5.97 -9.34 -0.04
N CYS A 56 5.59 -8.15 -0.54
CA CYS A 56 5.78 -6.89 0.18
C CYS A 56 5.05 -6.87 1.53
N LEU A 57 3.78 -7.27 1.57
CA LEU A 57 3.04 -7.42 2.82
C LEU A 57 3.72 -8.42 3.76
N GLY A 58 4.18 -9.55 3.24
CA GLY A 58 4.90 -10.57 4.01
C GLY A 58 6.11 -10.01 4.75
N HIS A 59 6.92 -9.18 4.09
CA HIS A 59 8.07 -8.51 4.72
C HIS A 59 7.66 -7.56 5.84
N LEU A 60 6.54 -6.85 5.72
CA LEU A 60 6.02 -6.00 6.80
C LEU A 60 5.61 -6.84 8.03
N LEU A 61 4.87 -7.93 7.81
CA LEU A 61 4.40 -8.82 8.88
C LEU A 61 5.55 -9.60 9.53
N ASP A 62 6.53 -10.04 8.72
CA ASP A 62 7.77 -10.64 9.20
C ASP A 62 8.57 -9.64 10.03
N GLY A 63 8.55 -8.34 9.68
CA GLY A 63 9.14 -7.26 10.48
C GLY A 63 8.66 -7.25 11.93
N ALA A 64 7.35 -7.37 12.15
CA ALA A 64 6.77 -7.47 13.50
C ALA A 64 7.18 -8.76 14.22
N THR A 65 7.21 -9.88 13.50
CA THR A 65 7.60 -11.19 14.05
C THR A 65 9.08 -11.21 14.46
N VAL A 66 9.95 -10.65 13.62
CA VAL A 66 11.39 -10.54 13.87
C VAL A 66 11.66 -9.58 15.04
N ALA A 67 10.92 -8.46 15.13
CA ALA A 67 10.96 -7.57 16.29
C ALA A 67 10.59 -8.29 17.60
N ALA A 68 9.52 -9.09 17.58
CA ALA A 68 9.09 -9.89 18.73
C ALA A 68 10.11 -10.95 19.20
N THR A 69 11.08 -11.30 18.34
CA THR A 69 12.20 -12.19 18.72
C THR A 69 13.50 -11.45 19.05
N GLY A 70 13.46 -10.11 19.13
CA GLY A 70 14.62 -9.26 19.42
C GLY A 70 15.64 -9.17 18.29
N LYS A 71 15.24 -9.51 17.06
CA LYS A 71 16.13 -9.63 15.89
C LYS A 71 15.93 -8.53 14.85
N LEU A 72 15.26 -7.43 15.20
CA LEU A 72 14.90 -6.36 14.25
C LEU A 72 16.13 -5.75 13.57
N SER A 73 17.25 -5.63 14.26
CA SER A 73 18.53 -5.15 13.72
C SER A 73 19.02 -5.95 12.50
N GLY A 74 18.62 -7.21 12.37
CA GLY A 74 18.95 -8.05 11.22
C GLY A 74 18.22 -7.68 9.93
N LEU A 75 17.19 -6.84 10.00
CA LEU A 75 16.45 -6.35 8.83
C LEU A 75 17.04 -5.06 8.26
N TYR A 76 18.02 -4.45 8.94
CA TYR A 76 18.62 -3.21 8.48
C TYR A 76 19.69 -3.45 7.41
N PRO A 77 19.84 -2.53 6.44
CA PRO A 77 20.96 -2.55 5.52
C PRO A 77 22.30 -2.52 6.25
N SER A 78 23.32 -3.15 5.66
CA SER A 78 24.68 -3.12 6.22
C SER A 78 25.18 -1.68 6.37
N GLY A 79 25.59 -1.30 7.58
CA GLY A 79 26.08 0.04 7.90
C GLY A 79 24.98 1.06 8.24
N ALA A 80 23.73 0.64 8.43
CA ALA A 80 22.67 1.53 8.88
C ALA A 80 22.98 2.17 10.25
N ASP A 81 22.74 3.48 10.34
CA ASP A 81 22.87 4.24 11.58
C ASP A 81 21.59 4.13 12.42
N LEU A 82 21.55 3.11 13.28
CA LEU A 82 20.41 2.84 14.16
C LEU A 82 20.18 3.93 15.21
N ALA A 83 21.17 4.77 15.49
CA ALA A 83 21.07 5.82 16.50
C ALA A 83 20.34 7.07 16.00
N HIS A 84 20.41 7.35 14.69
CA HIS A 84 19.89 8.60 14.13
C HIS A 84 18.69 8.43 13.21
N ALA A 85 18.55 7.30 12.51
CA ALA A 85 17.47 7.09 11.56
C ALA A 85 16.93 5.64 11.54
N PRO A 86 16.53 5.06 12.69
CA PRO A 86 16.11 3.68 12.75
C PRO A 86 14.85 3.39 11.93
N VAL A 87 13.93 4.35 11.77
CA VAL A 87 12.72 4.13 10.96
C VAL A 87 13.07 4.05 9.47
N ILE A 88 13.86 5.00 8.97
CA ILE A 88 14.27 5.04 7.55
C ILE A 88 15.12 3.81 7.22
N GLY A 89 16.00 3.42 8.14
CA GLY A 89 16.80 2.20 8.00
C GLY A 89 15.93 0.94 7.91
N LEU A 90 14.89 0.83 8.74
CA LEU A 90 13.96 -0.30 8.71
C LEU A 90 13.14 -0.33 7.41
N ALA A 91 12.55 0.81 7.01
CA ALA A 91 11.77 0.93 5.79
C ALA A 91 12.61 0.55 4.55
N SER A 92 13.86 1.05 4.49
CA SER A 92 14.81 0.71 3.43
C SER A 92 15.18 -0.77 3.43
N GLY A 93 15.45 -1.34 4.61
CA GLY A 93 15.82 -2.74 4.76
C GLY A 93 14.72 -3.71 4.35
N LEU A 94 13.49 -3.48 4.82
CA LEU A 94 12.31 -4.26 4.42
C LEU A 94 12.05 -4.14 2.91
N ARG A 95 12.14 -2.93 2.35
CA ARG A 95 11.99 -2.72 0.91
C ARG A 95 13.06 -3.45 0.10
N GLN A 96 14.32 -3.38 0.52
CA GLN A 96 15.43 -4.07 -0.16
C GLN A 96 15.28 -5.59 -0.11
N ALA A 97 14.86 -6.14 1.03
CA ALA A 97 14.60 -7.56 1.19
C ALA A 97 13.43 -8.02 0.29
N ALA A 98 12.33 -7.28 0.28
CA ALA A 98 11.19 -7.54 -0.61
C ALA A 98 11.56 -7.45 -2.09
N GLU A 99 12.31 -6.42 -2.49
CA GLU A 99 12.78 -6.26 -3.88
C GLU A 99 13.66 -7.44 -4.31
N GLN A 100 14.57 -7.89 -3.44
CA GLN A 100 15.42 -9.05 -3.71
C GLN A 100 14.60 -10.33 -3.91
N ASP A 101 13.61 -10.58 -3.04
CA ASP A 101 12.73 -11.74 -3.13
C ASP A 101 11.82 -11.70 -4.37
N ILE A 102 11.32 -10.52 -4.74
CA ILE A 102 10.55 -10.30 -5.97
C ILE A 102 11.40 -10.64 -7.20
N VAL A 103 12.66 -10.17 -7.23
CA VAL A 103 13.58 -10.46 -8.35
C VAL A 103 13.90 -11.95 -8.42
N VAL A 104 14.24 -12.58 -7.29
CA VAL A 104 14.58 -14.02 -7.22
C VAL A 104 13.38 -14.89 -7.59
N GLY A 105 12.19 -14.54 -7.11
CA GLY A 105 10.95 -15.25 -7.38
C GLY A 105 10.34 -14.94 -8.76
N GLN A 106 10.92 -14.02 -9.53
CA GLN A 106 10.36 -13.53 -10.80
C GLN A 106 8.93 -12.99 -10.66
N LEU A 107 8.65 -12.30 -9.54
CA LEU A 107 7.33 -11.78 -9.17
C LEU A 107 7.13 -10.32 -9.60
N ALA A 108 7.99 -9.81 -10.48
CA ALA A 108 8.00 -8.40 -10.84
C ALA A 108 6.74 -8.03 -11.65
N SER A 109 6.04 -7.00 -11.19
CA SER A 109 4.88 -6.43 -11.85
C SER A 109 4.78 -4.93 -11.55
N ARG A 110 3.88 -4.24 -12.26
CA ARG A 110 3.57 -2.84 -11.94
C ARG A 110 2.98 -2.69 -10.55
N PHE A 111 2.22 -3.66 -10.08
CA PHE A 111 1.60 -3.63 -8.75
C PHE A 111 2.64 -3.95 -7.66
N SER A 112 3.60 -4.83 -7.91
CA SER A 112 4.71 -5.05 -6.97
C SER A 112 5.59 -3.81 -6.80
N ASP A 113 5.81 -3.02 -7.87
CA ASP A 113 6.53 -1.75 -7.77
C ASP A 113 5.81 -0.75 -6.85
N LEU A 114 4.48 -0.63 -7.00
CA LEU A 114 3.64 0.23 -6.18
C LEU A 114 3.58 -0.28 -4.73
N ALA A 115 3.51 -1.59 -4.55
CA ALA A 115 3.53 -2.23 -3.24
C ALA A 115 4.87 -2.05 -2.51
N LEU A 116 6.01 -1.96 -3.21
CA LEU A 116 7.30 -1.61 -2.61
C LEU A 116 7.32 -0.17 -2.08
N ASP A 117 6.66 0.76 -2.77
CA ASP A 117 6.49 2.13 -2.28
C ASP A 117 5.50 2.17 -1.10
N ALA A 118 4.42 1.38 -1.15
CA ALA A 118 3.46 1.21 -0.07
C ALA A 118 4.10 0.61 1.19
N LEU A 119 4.98 -0.38 1.05
CA LEU A 119 5.73 -0.97 2.15
C LEU A 119 6.56 0.08 2.90
N GLY A 120 7.30 0.92 2.15
CA GLY A 120 8.11 1.98 2.73
C GLY A 120 7.25 3.02 3.47
N THR A 121 6.16 3.48 2.85
CA THR A 121 5.26 4.48 3.46
C THR A 121 4.49 3.94 4.67
N SER A 122 4.12 2.66 4.64
CA SER A 122 3.47 1.97 5.78
C SER A 122 4.36 1.95 7.00
N VAL A 123 5.66 1.64 6.85
CA VAL A 123 6.61 1.65 7.98
C VAL A 123 6.74 3.05 8.59
N LEU A 124 6.69 4.10 7.77
CA LEU A 124 6.73 5.48 8.25
C LEU A 124 5.46 5.83 9.05
N ASP A 125 4.28 5.45 8.55
CA ASP A 125 3.00 5.68 9.22
C ASP A 125 2.90 4.91 10.55
N ILE A 126 3.34 3.65 10.56
CA ILE A 126 3.44 2.84 11.78
C ILE A 126 4.35 3.51 12.81
N ALA A 127 5.48 4.08 12.40
CA ALA A 127 6.38 4.78 13.30
C ALA A 127 5.80 6.11 13.80
N GLU A 128 5.02 6.81 12.98
CA GLU A 128 4.32 8.05 13.37
C GLU A 128 3.25 7.79 14.44
N SER A 129 2.64 6.60 14.44
CA SER A 129 1.65 6.20 15.45
C SER A 129 2.23 6.01 16.87
N ILE A 130 3.55 6.06 17.05
CA ILE A 130 4.19 5.85 18.36
C ILE A 130 4.01 7.07 19.27
N PRO A 131 3.29 6.94 20.41
CA PRO A 131 3.07 8.05 21.31
C PRO A 131 4.37 8.63 21.88
N GLY A 132 4.50 9.96 21.90
CA GLY A 132 5.61 10.66 22.55
C GLY A 132 6.95 10.64 21.78
N GLY A 133 6.98 10.10 20.56
CA GLY A 133 8.14 10.23 19.67
C GLY A 133 8.29 11.68 19.18
N GLY A 134 9.49 12.25 19.21
CA GLY A 134 9.78 13.60 18.70
C GLY A 134 9.72 13.73 17.17
N GLY A 135 8.81 12.99 16.51
CA GLY A 135 8.77 12.71 15.09
C GLY A 135 9.62 11.51 14.68
N ILE A 136 9.38 11.01 13.45
CA ILE A 136 10.05 9.84 12.84
C ILE A 136 11.59 9.94 12.94
N LEU A 137 12.15 11.15 12.82
CA LEU A 137 13.61 11.39 12.86
C LEU A 137 14.21 11.34 14.27
N ARG A 138 13.40 11.26 15.32
CA ARG A 138 13.85 11.25 16.72
C ARG A 138 13.41 9.99 17.47
N LEU A 139 12.81 9.05 16.76
CA LEU A 139 12.39 7.79 17.35
C LEU A 139 13.62 6.93 17.64
N ASP A 140 13.75 6.45 18.86
CA ASP A 140 14.78 5.50 19.26
C ASP A 140 14.50 4.09 18.70
N TYR A 141 15.57 3.36 18.39
CA TYR A 141 15.52 1.97 17.95
C TYR A 141 14.78 1.05 18.92
N THR A 142 14.95 1.24 20.24
CA THR A 142 14.29 0.39 21.24
C THR A 142 12.79 0.59 21.21
N HIS A 143 12.32 1.85 21.23
CA HIS A 143 10.89 2.15 21.09
C HIS A 143 10.29 1.64 19.77
N LEU A 144 11.01 1.76 18.65
CA LEU A 144 10.56 1.19 17.38
C LEU A 144 10.43 -0.33 17.46
N THR A 145 11.43 -1.00 18.06
CA THR A 145 11.44 -2.46 18.22
C THR A 145 10.28 -2.93 19.07
N ASP A 146 10.05 -2.30 20.22
CA ASP A 146 8.96 -2.65 21.13
C ASP A 146 7.60 -2.42 20.46
N HIS A 147 7.44 -1.32 19.72
CA HIS A 147 6.21 -1.03 18.99
C HIS A 147 5.94 -2.06 17.90
N MET A 148 6.93 -2.37 17.06
CA MET A 148 6.81 -3.40 16.02
C MET A 148 6.52 -4.78 16.62
N ALA A 149 7.20 -5.15 17.71
CA ALA A 149 6.97 -6.41 18.42
C ALA A 149 5.55 -6.49 19.01
N SER A 150 4.98 -5.35 19.42
CA SER A 150 3.66 -5.30 20.03
C SER A 150 2.55 -5.82 19.10
N TYR A 151 2.65 -5.58 17.78
CA TYR A 151 1.67 -6.07 16.81
C TYR A 151 1.60 -7.60 16.79
N TYR A 152 2.75 -8.27 16.87
CA TYR A 152 2.79 -9.72 16.92
C TYR A 152 2.34 -10.27 18.29
N HIS A 153 2.78 -9.65 19.39
CA HIS A 153 2.44 -10.11 20.74
C HIS A 153 0.97 -9.88 21.11
N GLN A 154 0.33 -8.86 20.55
CA GLN A 154 -1.04 -8.48 20.86
C GLN A 154 -2.06 -9.03 19.84
N ASN A 155 -1.63 -9.84 18.87
CA ASN A 155 -2.47 -10.34 17.75
C ASN A 155 -3.13 -9.21 16.96
N ARG A 156 -2.30 -8.28 16.49
CA ARG A 156 -2.68 -7.09 15.73
C ARG A 156 -1.98 -7.03 14.36
N LEU A 157 -1.69 -8.17 13.74
CA LEU A 157 -1.15 -8.21 12.38
C LEU A 157 -2.14 -7.65 11.34
N HIS A 158 -3.45 -7.74 11.61
CA HIS A 158 -4.47 -7.09 10.80
C HIS A 158 -4.32 -5.56 10.79
N ASP A 159 -3.88 -4.91 11.87
CA ASP A 159 -3.62 -3.46 11.89
C ASP A 159 -2.48 -3.09 10.91
N LEU A 160 -1.40 -3.87 10.89
CA LEU A 160 -0.30 -3.68 9.93
C LEU A 160 -0.76 -3.88 8.49
N THR A 161 -1.60 -4.89 8.28
CA THR A 161 -2.20 -5.19 6.98
C THR A 161 -3.11 -4.04 6.53
N GLN A 162 -3.89 -3.47 7.44
CA GLN A 162 -4.77 -2.35 7.17
C GLN A 162 -3.99 -1.11 6.76
N THR A 163 -2.91 -0.78 7.48
CA THR A 163 -2.00 0.29 7.08
C THR A 163 -1.41 0.02 5.70
N PHE A 164 -0.89 -1.19 5.45
CA PHE A 164 -0.35 -1.56 4.15
C PHE A 164 -1.37 -1.44 3.03
N LEU A 165 -2.57 -1.98 3.20
CA LEU A 165 -3.66 -1.92 2.23
C LEU A 165 -4.03 -0.47 1.90
N ALA A 166 -4.11 0.40 2.91
CA ALA A 166 -4.43 1.81 2.71
C ALA A 166 -3.38 2.51 1.85
N HIS A 167 -2.10 2.24 2.09
CA HIS A 167 -0.99 2.78 1.29
C HIS A 167 -0.93 2.17 -0.11
N ASP A 168 -1.12 0.85 -0.25
CA ASP A 168 -1.10 0.17 -1.53
C ASP A 168 -2.22 0.69 -2.45
N LEU A 169 -3.45 0.77 -1.93
CA LEU A 169 -4.58 1.34 -2.66
C LEU A 169 -4.41 2.83 -2.96
N ASP A 170 -3.80 3.63 -2.07
CA ASP A 170 -3.41 5.00 -2.41
C ASP A 170 -2.49 5.04 -3.63
N HIS A 171 -1.38 4.30 -3.59
CA HIS A 171 -0.41 4.27 -4.69
C HIS A 171 -1.03 3.77 -6.00
N VAL A 172 -1.86 2.73 -5.96
CA VAL A 172 -2.57 2.17 -7.12
C VAL A 172 -3.57 3.17 -7.70
N PHE A 173 -4.44 3.77 -6.89
CA PHE A 173 -5.44 4.70 -7.40
C PHE A 173 -4.83 6.02 -7.86
N ARG A 174 -3.80 6.52 -7.17
CA ARG A 174 -3.01 7.65 -7.65
C ARG A 174 -2.37 7.31 -9.00
N HIS A 175 -1.86 6.09 -9.19
CA HIS A 175 -1.32 5.66 -10.47
C HIS A 175 -2.37 5.68 -11.58
N PHE A 176 -3.57 5.15 -11.34
CA PHE A 176 -4.67 5.19 -12.31
C PHE A 176 -5.08 6.62 -12.69
N VAL A 177 -5.15 7.52 -11.71
CA VAL A 177 -5.49 8.92 -11.97
C VAL A 177 -4.38 9.62 -12.73
N ALA A 178 -3.12 9.47 -12.29
CA ALA A 178 -1.97 10.11 -12.92
C ALA A 178 -1.82 9.71 -14.40
N ARG A 179 -2.19 8.48 -14.74
CA ARG A 179 -2.22 7.95 -16.11
C ARG A 179 -3.18 8.71 -17.03
N ASP A 180 -4.37 9.07 -16.54
CA ASP A 180 -5.41 9.68 -17.37
C ASP A 180 -5.44 11.20 -17.29
N ILE A 181 -5.15 11.76 -16.12
CA ILE A 181 -5.36 13.16 -15.81
C ILE A 181 -4.53 14.11 -16.69
N SER A 182 -3.41 13.63 -17.25
CA SER A 182 -2.57 14.42 -18.14
C SER A 182 -3.29 14.88 -19.40
N ASP A 183 -4.27 14.11 -19.90
CA ASP A 183 -5.08 14.50 -21.07
C ASP A 183 -6.04 15.67 -20.76
N PHE A 184 -6.24 16.01 -19.48
CA PHE A 184 -7.21 17.01 -19.02
C PHE A 184 -6.56 18.26 -18.42
N VAL A 185 -5.23 18.29 -18.28
CA VAL A 185 -4.52 19.48 -17.80
C VAL A 185 -4.63 20.60 -18.84
N GLY A 186 -5.01 21.80 -18.39
CA GLY A 186 -5.28 22.96 -19.23
C GLY A 186 -6.76 23.13 -19.59
N THR A 187 -7.63 22.21 -19.17
CA THR A 187 -9.08 22.40 -19.26
C THR A 187 -9.59 23.35 -18.18
N GLU A 188 -10.84 23.80 -18.29
CA GLU A 188 -11.49 24.64 -17.27
C GLU A 188 -11.53 23.96 -15.89
N ALA A 189 -11.78 22.63 -15.87
CA ALA A 189 -11.83 21.85 -14.65
C ALA A 189 -10.44 21.64 -13.99
N LEU A 190 -9.39 21.51 -14.80
CA LEU A 190 -8.02 21.25 -14.36
C LEU A 190 -7.05 22.22 -15.05
N PRO A 191 -7.05 23.51 -14.71
CA PRO A 191 -6.33 24.54 -15.47
C PRO A 191 -4.81 24.46 -15.36
N THR A 192 -4.28 23.76 -14.35
CA THR A 192 -2.84 23.68 -14.07
C THR A 192 -2.41 22.29 -13.62
N VAL A 193 -1.11 22.02 -13.74
CA VAL A 193 -0.47 20.83 -13.14
C VAL A 193 -0.64 20.82 -11.62
N THR A 194 -0.65 21.99 -10.97
CA THR A 194 -0.92 22.07 -9.53
C THR A 194 -2.32 21.59 -9.19
N ALA A 195 -3.33 21.97 -9.99
CA ALA A 195 -4.71 21.50 -9.78
C ALA A 195 -4.83 19.97 -9.94
N SER A 196 -4.12 19.38 -10.91
CA SER A 196 -4.11 17.92 -11.09
C SER A 196 -3.38 17.19 -9.95
N SER A 197 -2.29 17.76 -9.41
CA SER A 197 -1.62 17.22 -8.23
C SER A 197 -2.52 17.27 -7.00
N VAL A 198 -3.20 18.39 -6.75
CA VAL A 198 -4.12 18.54 -5.61
C VAL A 198 -5.26 17.53 -5.69
N LEU A 199 -5.80 17.26 -6.89
CA LEU A 199 -6.82 16.23 -7.07
C LEU A 199 -6.27 14.83 -6.73
N GLN A 200 -5.09 14.48 -7.24
CA GLN A 200 -4.43 13.21 -6.90
C GLN A 200 -4.21 13.06 -5.39
N ASP A 201 -3.77 14.11 -4.70
CA ASP A 201 -3.56 14.11 -3.24
C ASP A 201 -4.87 13.93 -2.47
N ARG A 202 -5.96 14.54 -2.94
CA ARG A 202 -7.30 14.36 -2.35
C ARG A 202 -7.83 12.95 -2.54
N ILE A 203 -7.59 12.33 -3.69
CA ILE A 203 -7.97 10.94 -3.98
C ILE A 203 -7.18 9.99 -3.09
N ALA A 204 -5.86 10.16 -3.05
CA ALA A 204 -4.95 9.44 -2.15
C ALA A 204 -5.43 9.49 -0.69
N HIS A 205 -5.70 10.70 -0.19
CA HIS A 205 -6.17 10.90 1.17
C HIS A 205 -7.54 10.26 1.43
N THR A 206 -8.49 10.42 0.51
CA THR A 206 -9.84 9.84 0.63
C THR A 206 -9.78 8.31 0.60
N CYS A 207 -8.92 7.75 -0.25
CA CYS A 207 -8.66 6.30 -0.32
C CYS A 207 -8.19 5.76 1.04
N ARG A 208 -7.18 6.41 1.65
CA ARG A 208 -6.67 6.01 2.97
C ARG A 208 -7.73 6.09 4.06
N ILE A 209 -8.57 7.14 4.08
CA ILE A 209 -9.66 7.27 5.06
C ILE A 209 -10.66 6.12 4.95
N ILE A 210 -11.13 5.83 3.73
CA ILE A 210 -12.15 4.80 3.50
C ILE A 210 -11.59 3.41 3.84
N THR A 211 -10.38 3.12 3.38
CA THR A 211 -9.73 1.82 3.58
C THR A 211 -9.34 1.60 5.05
N ALA A 212 -8.97 2.65 5.78
CA ALA A 212 -8.79 2.62 7.23
C ALA A 212 -10.10 2.37 8.01
N GLY A 213 -11.27 2.38 7.37
CA GLY A 213 -12.54 1.98 7.97
C GLY A 213 -12.87 0.49 7.85
N VAL A 214 -12.08 -0.29 7.09
CA VAL A 214 -12.36 -1.70 6.82
C VAL A 214 -11.97 -2.56 8.03
N ASP A 215 -12.91 -3.35 8.54
CA ASP A 215 -12.65 -4.32 9.62
C ASP A 215 -11.95 -5.55 9.04
N LEU A 216 -10.68 -5.72 9.41
CA LEU A 216 -9.84 -6.87 9.03
C LEU A 216 -9.57 -7.81 10.21
N SER A 217 -10.24 -7.65 11.35
CA SER A 217 -9.98 -8.46 12.57
C SER A 217 -10.09 -9.97 12.33
N GLY A 218 -10.98 -10.40 11.42
CA GLY A 218 -11.15 -11.80 11.02
C GLY A 218 -9.96 -12.43 10.26
N THR A 219 -8.99 -11.62 9.82
CA THR A 219 -7.83 -12.07 9.03
C THR A 219 -6.60 -12.37 9.87
N GLU A 220 -6.63 -12.08 11.18
CA GLU A 220 -5.50 -12.23 12.10
C GLU A 220 -4.95 -13.68 12.14
N ALA A 221 -5.82 -14.66 12.36
CA ALA A 221 -5.41 -16.06 12.42
C ALA A 221 -4.86 -16.57 11.07
N PRO A 222 -5.53 -16.34 9.92
CA PRO A 222 -4.96 -16.65 8.60
C PRO A 222 -3.58 -16.02 8.34
N PHE A 223 -3.37 -14.74 8.70
CA PHE A 223 -2.05 -14.11 8.56
C PHE A 223 -0.99 -14.78 9.41
N ARG A 224 -1.30 -15.12 10.67
CA ARG A 224 -0.37 -15.84 11.55
C ARG A 224 -0.01 -17.23 11.01
N GLU A 225 -0.96 -17.93 10.41
CA GLU A 225 -0.71 -19.23 9.77
C GLU A 225 0.15 -19.10 8.52
N ALA A 226 -0.09 -18.07 7.71
CA ALA A 226 0.68 -17.79 6.50
C ALA A 226 2.14 -17.42 6.81
N ILE A 227 2.40 -16.55 7.78
CA ILE A 227 3.79 -16.18 8.16
C ILE A 227 4.56 -17.34 8.79
N ALA A 228 3.86 -18.29 9.43
CA ALA A 228 4.48 -19.47 10.04
C ALA A 228 5.05 -20.46 9.00
N GLN A 229 4.72 -20.30 7.72
CA GLN A 229 5.27 -21.12 6.64
C GLN A 229 6.80 -20.94 6.52
N HIS A 230 7.52 -22.05 6.40
CA HIS A 230 8.99 -22.05 6.43
C HIS A 230 9.65 -21.58 5.14
N SER A 231 9.04 -21.85 3.98
CA SER A 231 9.57 -21.44 2.68
C SER A 231 8.87 -20.17 2.20
N LEU A 232 9.64 -19.29 1.56
CA LEU A 232 9.13 -18.08 0.92
C LEU A 232 7.97 -18.36 -0.02
N GLU A 233 8.07 -19.37 -0.89
CA GLU A 233 7.02 -19.73 -1.86
C GLU A 233 5.67 -20.04 -1.20
N HIS A 234 5.64 -20.98 -0.25
CA HIS A 234 4.41 -21.31 0.48
C HIS A 234 3.89 -20.14 1.31
N ARG A 235 4.78 -19.32 1.91
CA ARG A 235 4.40 -18.11 2.64
C ARG A 235 3.71 -17.11 1.71
N THR A 236 4.33 -16.79 0.58
CA THR A 236 3.79 -15.84 -0.40
C THR A 236 2.44 -16.31 -0.94
N HIS A 237 2.30 -17.58 -1.29
CA HIS A 237 1.02 -18.12 -1.76
C HIS A 237 -0.07 -18.03 -0.68
N ALA A 238 0.23 -18.44 0.56
CA ALA A 238 -0.73 -18.36 1.67
C ALA A 238 -1.12 -16.90 1.97
N LEU A 239 -0.16 -15.97 1.98
CA LEU A 239 -0.42 -14.55 2.16
C LEU A 239 -1.24 -13.97 1.02
N GLN A 240 -1.00 -14.39 -0.22
CA GLN A 240 -1.74 -13.92 -1.38
C GLN A 240 -3.24 -14.23 -1.26
N ASP A 241 -3.58 -15.44 -0.82
CA ASP A 241 -4.98 -15.84 -0.64
C ASP A 241 -5.70 -14.98 0.42
N VAL A 242 -5.03 -14.72 1.55
CA VAL A 242 -5.57 -13.87 2.62
C VAL A 242 -5.64 -12.40 2.16
N PHE A 243 -4.61 -11.92 1.49
CA PHE A 243 -4.54 -10.54 1.01
C PHE A 243 -5.58 -10.24 -0.05
N ARG A 244 -5.88 -11.18 -0.95
CA ARG A 244 -6.95 -11.02 -1.94
C ARG A 244 -8.31 -10.76 -1.27
N TYR A 245 -8.63 -11.48 -0.20
CA TYR A 245 -9.86 -11.24 0.58
C TYR A 245 -9.88 -9.83 1.20
N THR A 246 -8.75 -9.40 1.75
CA THR A 246 -8.57 -8.06 2.33
C THR A 246 -8.70 -6.96 1.26
N LEU A 247 -8.12 -7.19 0.08
CA LEU A 247 -8.21 -6.31 -1.07
C LEU A 247 -9.65 -6.17 -1.55
N ASP A 248 -10.38 -7.28 -1.70
CA ASP A 248 -11.78 -7.27 -2.10
C ASP A 248 -12.65 -6.47 -1.12
N SER A 249 -12.36 -6.59 0.18
CA SER A 249 -13.03 -5.80 1.23
C SER A 249 -12.72 -4.30 1.10
N GLY A 250 -11.46 -3.95 0.83
CA GLY A 250 -11.04 -2.57 0.56
C GLY A 250 -11.69 -1.97 -0.69
N LEU A 251 -11.72 -2.74 -1.78
CA LEU A 251 -12.37 -2.33 -3.04
C LEU A 251 -13.88 -2.18 -2.88
N ALA A 252 -14.54 -3.05 -2.10
CA ALA A 252 -15.95 -2.92 -1.79
C ALA A 252 -16.25 -1.63 -1.02
N ALA A 253 -15.46 -1.32 0.02
CA ALA A 253 -15.61 -0.07 0.77
C ALA A 253 -15.42 1.18 -0.11
N LEU A 254 -14.46 1.15 -1.04
CA LEU A 254 -14.25 2.22 -2.02
C LEU A 254 -15.39 2.36 -3.03
N ALA A 255 -16.03 1.25 -3.43
CA ALA A 255 -17.19 1.27 -4.31
C ALA A 255 -18.43 1.87 -3.63
N ASP A 256 -18.63 1.59 -2.34
CA ASP A 256 -19.79 2.05 -1.57
C ASP A 256 -19.68 3.51 -1.10
N ALA A 257 -18.47 4.10 -1.20
CA ALA A 257 -18.20 5.46 -0.73
C ALA A 257 -18.96 6.58 -1.46
N GLU A 258 -19.61 6.31 -2.60
CA GLU A 258 -20.47 7.29 -3.28
C GLU A 258 -21.79 7.55 -2.52
N VAL A 259 -22.21 6.62 -1.64
CA VAL A 259 -23.52 6.65 -0.97
C VAL A 259 -23.47 7.32 0.42
N ALA A 260 -22.28 7.51 0.98
CA ALA A 260 -22.04 8.03 2.34
C ALA A 260 -21.78 9.54 2.36
#